data_AF-A0A845Y1V7-F1
#
_entry.id   AF-A0A845Y1V7-F1
#
_cell.length_a   1.000
_cell.length_b   1.000
_cell.length_c   1.000
_cell.angle_alpha   90.00
_cell.angle_beta   90.00
_cell.angle_gamma   90.00
#
_symmetry.space_group_name_H-M   'P 1'
#
loop_
_entity.id
_entity.type
_entity.pdbx_description
1 polymer ?
#
loop_
_entity_poly.entity_id
_entity_poly.type
_entity_poly.pdbx_seq_one_letter_code
_entity_poly.pdbx_strand_id
1 'polypeptide(L)'
;MAAVTSKINQERALRVAVKRIEGFTKQFGEAHRNLALHAAFPLALTPDLLYQIWANFVPEAPWIAVAHVLLSRLCREVGYEMYEMEISDRNLLLRELKEEFGQQRLDELAEFLLDYVAQRLTEDDPDIRDLREAQEWTALAYTKPDELARKLAEALKKLVKQEDKTEIFRLASLVETFAEPLIEEGFEPLLIYSRGIKNSVRGDLDIESLVDTVSFPKLEHIALKEHLEIKDNNNQKFSTYAASIKVELSTTASIKFETFDKIKDYLVKTKKDNQLVSRPVEEIKELIREAINSTTAEILRTVVPERFYMHFYEATTGQKSVEQELKDAIKKTLEERFGATVIRVVPIPEETDFVGCLKGLMGMIGSFNCEVPSPTGGEAIKFQGDFKILGIEQNSWYIFQSAFTSLLLFKQELLQEIEALKNQHSDLISLGNVKDNREELDQITQRIRTVEDQISGRYYIRRSIERNVNANLKYADYQLLRCADIKLLSTMERHINEWARERVVAEYGLEINIRNLHRIS
;
A
#
# COMPACT_ATOMS: atom_id res chain seq x y z
N MET A 1 -14.95 30.99 -32.28
CA MET A 1 -15.90 32.10 -32.04
C MET A 1 -16.74 31.90 -30.78
N ALA A 2 -17.37 30.75 -30.53
CA ALA A 2 -18.19 30.50 -29.33
C ALA A 2 -17.48 30.71 -27.97
N ALA A 3 -16.22 30.28 -27.83
CA ALA A 3 -15.45 30.48 -26.59
C ALA A 3 -15.10 31.96 -26.30
N VAL A 4 -14.88 32.76 -27.35
CA VAL A 4 -14.60 34.21 -27.23
C VAL A 4 -15.87 34.96 -26.84
N THR A 5 -17.02 34.61 -27.43
CA THR A 5 -18.33 35.16 -27.07
C THR A 5 -18.74 34.80 -25.64
N SER A 6 -18.46 33.57 -25.20
CA SER A 6 -18.73 33.11 -23.81
C SER A 6 -17.94 33.91 -22.77
N LYS A 7 -16.64 34.13 -23.01
CA LYS A 7 -15.77 34.90 -22.12
C LYS A 7 -16.18 36.37 -22.01
N ILE A 8 -16.54 37.00 -23.12
CA ILE A 8 -17.05 38.38 -23.15
C ILE A 8 -18.38 38.50 -22.38
N ASN A 9 -19.26 37.49 -22.48
CA ASN A 9 -20.52 37.47 -21.74
C ASN A 9 -20.31 37.31 -20.23
N GLN A 10 -19.36 36.47 -19.80
CA GLN A 10 -19.00 36.30 -18.39
C GLN A 10 -18.41 37.59 -17.80
N GLU A 11 -17.47 38.25 -18.49
CA GLU A 11 -16.90 39.53 -18.05
C GLU A 11 -17.96 40.63 -17.94
N ARG A 12 -18.93 40.66 -18.86
CA ARG A 12 -20.06 41.59 -18.80
C ARG A 12 -20.97 41.29 -17.62
N ALA A 13 -21.30 40.02 -17.38
CA ALA A 13 -22.15 39.61 -16.26
C ALA A 13 -21.53 39.98 -14.91
N LEU A 14 -20.22 39.74 -14.75
CA LEU A 14 -19.48 40.13 -13.54
C LEU A 14 -19.50 41.65 -13.31
N ARG A 15 -19.29 42.47 -14.36
CA ARG A 15 -19.38 43.93 -14.23
C ARG A 15 -20.78 44.41 -13.83
N VAL A 16 -21.82 43.71 -14.27
CA VAL A 16 -23.20 44.02 -13.87
C VAL A 16 -23.43 43.63 -12.42
N ALA A 17 -22.96 42.46 -11.99
CA ALA A 17 -23.07 41.98 -10.61
C ALA A 17 -22.41 42.95 -9.62
N VAL A 18 -21.15 43.34 -9.87
CA VAL A 18 -20.42 44.33 -9.06
C VAL A 18 -21.24 45.61 -8.89
N LYS A 19 -21.78 46.16 -9.99
CA LYS A 19 -22.58 47.39 -9.94
C LYS A 19 -23.88 47.23 -9.14
N ARG A 20 -24.53 46.08 -9.19
CA ARG A 20 -25.77 45.82 -8.43
C ARG A 20 -25.46 45.72 -6.94
N ILE A 21 -24.44 44.96 -6.57
CA ILE A 21 -24.02 44.77 -5.18
C ILE A 21 -23.53 46.09 -4.58
N GLU A 22 -22.68 46.84 -5.29
CA GLU A 22 -22.25 48.17 -4.86
C GLU A 22 -23.43 49.15 -4.72
N GLY A 23 -24.38 49.11 -5.66
CA GLY A 23 -25.58 49.96 -5.63
C GLY A 23 -26.45 49.65 -4.41
N PHE A 24 -26.68 48.37 -4.14
CA PHE A 24 -27.41 47.90 -2.96
C PHE A 24 -26.71 48.34 -1.67
N THR A 25 -25.39 48.17 -1.60
CA THR A 25 -24.57 48.55 -0.44
C THR A 25 -24.57 50.05 -0.20
N LYS A 26 -24.47 50.87 -1.26
CA LYS A 26 -24.56 52.33 -1.15
C LYS A 26 -25.94 52.79 -0.67
N GLN A 27 -27.00 52.07 -1.04
CA GLN A 27 -28.36 52.42 -0.67
C GLN A 27 -28.70 52.05 0.78
N PHE A 28 -28.25 50.88 1.25
CA PHE A 28 -28.70 50.31 2.53
C PHE A 28 -27.58 50.13 3.58
N GLY A 29 -26.32 50.25 3.19
CA GLY A 29 -25.15 50.16 4.07
C GLY A 29 -24.62 48.73 4.27
N GLU A 30 -23.51 48.65 5.01
CA GLU A 30 -22.70 47.42 5.11
C GLU A 30 -23.44 46.27 5.80
N ALA A 31 -24.22 46.53 6.85
CA ALA A 31 -24.97 45.47 7.53
C ALA A 31 -25.99 44.78 6.61
N HIS A 32 -26.58 45.51 5.65
CA HIS A 32 -27.45 44.91 4.63
C HIS A 32 -26.64 44.09 3.63
N ARG A 33 -25.44 44.56 3.25
CA ARG A 33 -24.52 43.80 2.40
C ARG A 33 -24.11 42.50 3.08
N ASN A 34 -23.76 42.52 4.36
CA ASN A 34 -23.45 41.31 5.14
C ASN A 34 -24.61 40.32 5.09
N LEU A 35 -25.85 40.77 5.27
CA LEU A 35 -27.02 39.90 5.14
C LEU A 35 -27.15 39.35 3.71
N ALA A 36 -26.91 40.15 2.68
CA ALA A 36 -26.91 39.69 1.29
C ALA A 36 -25.81 38.64 1.00
N LEU A 37 -24.62 38.78 1.59
CA LEU A 37 -23.54 37.79 1.50
C LEU A 37 -24.00 36.43 2.04
N HIS A 38 -24.60 36.41 3.23
CA HIS A 38 -25.09 35.18 3.85
C HIS A 38 -26.33 34.62 3.11
N ALA A 39 -27.20 35.50 2.61
CA ALA A 39 -28.37 35.13 1.82
C ALA A 39 -28.02 34.52 0.45
N ALA A 40 -26.80 34.75 -0.06
CA ALA A 40 -26.35 34.11 -1.28
C ALA A 40 -26.04 32.61 -1.09
N PHE A 41 -25.86 32.15 0.16
CA PHE A 41 -25.49 30.76 0.42
C PHE A 41 -26.59 29.77 0.01
N PRO A 42 -27.84 29.85 0.51
CA PRO A 42 -28.92 29.01 0.00
C PRO A 42 -29.15 29.21 -1.50
N LEU A 43 -29.60 28.17 -2.19
CA LEU A 43 -29.93 28.28 -3.61
C LEU A 43 -31.21 29.09 -3.84
N ALA A 44 -32.22 28.84 -3.02
CA ALA A 44 -33.47 29.60 -2.97
C ALA A 44 -33.73 30.11 -1.55
N LEU A 45 -34.44 31.23 -1.45
CA LEU A 45 -34.76 31.93 -0.22
C LEU A 45 -36.26 31.99 -0.03
N THR A 46 -36.70 31.70 1.19
CA THR A 46 -38.02 32.12 1.67
C THR A 46 -37.84 33.25 2.67
N PRO A 47 -38.88 34.07 2.93
CA PRO A 47 -38.85 35.05 4.01
C PRO A 47 -38.44 34.42 5.35
N ASP A 48 -39.00 33.25 5.68
CA ASP A 48 -38.66 32.52 6.92
C ASP A 48 -37.17 32.14 6.97
N LEU A 49 -36.65 31.50 5.92
CA LEU A 49 -35.23 31.11 5.86
C LEU A 49 -34.32 32.34 6.02
N LEU A 50 -34.61 33.43 5.32
CA LEU A 50 -33.78 34.63 5.42
C LEU A 50 -33.89 35.33 6.78
N TYR A 51 -35.05 35.31 7.44
CA TYR A 51 -35.18 35.77 8.82
C TYR A 51 -34.36 34.91 9.79
N GLN A 52 -34.33 33.59 9.59
CA GLN A 52 -33.49 32.72 10.42
C GLN A 52 -32.00 32.93 10.16
N ILE A 53 -31.58 33.15 8.90
CA ILE A 53 -30.19 33.52 8.59
C ILE A 53 -29.82 34.85 9.26
N TRP A 54 -30.69 35.86 9.15
CA TRP A 54 -30.50 37.13 9.81
C TRP A 54 -30.31 36.98 11.33
N ALA A 55 -31.21 36.24 11.99
CA ALA A 55 -31.20 36.09 13.44
C ALA A 55 -29.93 35.38 13.97
N ASN A 56 -29.37 34.43 13.19
CA ASN A 56 -28.24 33.62 13.62
C ASN A 56 -26.88 34.19 13.21
N PHE A 57 -26.79 34.85 12.04
CA PHE A 57 -25.51 35.23 11.44
C PHE A 57 -25.27 36.73 11.33
N VAL A 58 -26.32 37.54 11.18
CA VAL A 58 -26.21 38.99 10.93
C VAL A 58 -27.22 39.80 11.78
N PRO A 59 -27.28 39.60 13.12
CA PRO A 59 -28.25 40.28 13.97
C PRO A 59 -28.03 41.80 14.06
N GLU A 60 -26.87 42.29 13.65
CA GLU A 60 -26.55 43.72 13.57
C GLU A 60 -27.28 44.44 12.43
N ALA A 61 -27.76 43.72 11.41
CA ALA A 61 -28.62 44.29 10.39
C ALA A 61 -30.01 44.59 10.98
N PRO A 62 -30.68 45.69 10.59
CA PRO A 62 -32.04 45.92 11.05
C PRO A 62 -32.97 44.84 10.47
N TRP A 63 -34.00 44.43 11.22
CA TRP A 63 -34.90 43.34 10.80
C TRP A 63 -35.56 43.59 9.41
N ILE A 64 -35.77 44.85 9.03
CA ILE A 64 -36.29 45.24 7.70
C ILE A 64 -35.31 44.91 6.54
N ALA A 65 -34.04 44.64 6.84
CA ALA A 65 -33.03 44.25 5.86
C ALA A 65 -33.41 42.98 5.10
N VAL A 66 -34.14 42.06 5.73
CA VAL A 66 -34.68 40.85 5.09
C VAL A 66 -35.55 41.23 3.90
N ALA A 67 -36.51 42.14 4.10
CA ALA A 67 -37.37 42.63 3.03
C ALA A 67 -36.57 43.41 1.97
N HIS A 68 -35.59 44.22 2.39
CA HIS A 68 -34.74 44.94 1.45
C HIS A 68 -33.94 44.00 0.54
N VAL A 69 -33.41 42.89 1.05
CA VAL A 69 -32.68 41.91 0.24
C VAL A 69 -33.62 41.23 -0.76
N LEU A 70 -34.74 40.64 -0.29
CA LEU A 70 -35.67 39.89 -1.14
C LEU A 70 -36.31 40.74 -2.23
N LEU A 71 -36.59 42.01 -1.93
CA LEU A 71 -37.23 42.94 -2.86
C LEU A 71 -36.23 43.79 -3.66
N SER A 72 -34.92 43.58 -3.45
CA SER A 72 -33.89 44.24 -4.24
C SER A 72 -33.73 43.62 -5.62
N ARG A 73 -32.90 44.25 -6.46
CA ARG A 73 -32.49 43.70 -7.77
C ARG A 73 -31.51 42.52 -7.67
N LEU A 74 -31.08 42.14 -6.47
CA LEU A 74 -30.25 40.96 -6.25
C LEU A 74 -31.09 39.68 -6.32
N CYS A 75 -32.39 39.78 -5.99
CA CYS A 75 -33.31 38.66 -5.97
C CYS A 75 -34.38 38.80 -7.04
N ARG A 76 -34.93 37.65 -7.45
CA ARG A 76 -36.15 37.55 -8.25
C ARG A 76 -37.09 36.55 -7.59
N GLU A 77 -38.39 36.81 -7.65
CA GLU A 77 -39.41 35.86 -7.20
C GLU A 77 -39.58 34.77 -8.27
N VAL A 78 -39.44 33.51 -7.87
CA VAL A 78 -39.53 32.33 -8.75
C VAL A 78 -40.71 31.42 -8.41
N GLY A 79 -41.36 31.67 -7.28
CA GLY A 79 -42.55 30.95 -6.81
C GLY A 79 -43.18 31.70 -5.64
N TYR A 80 -44.29 31.17 -5.11
CA TYR A 80 -44.96 31.78 -3.96
C TYR A 80 -44.00 31.88 -2.76
N GLU A 81 -43.68 33.11 -2.38
CA GLU A 81 -42.72 33.42 -1.30
C GLU A 81 -41.33 32.78 -1.49
N MET A 82 -40.93 32.53 -2.73
CA MET A 82 -39.67 31.86 -3.06
C MET A 82 -38.85 32.75 -4.00
N TYR A 83 -37.62 33.03 -3.60
CA TYR A 83 -36.74 33.98 -4.26
C TYR A 83 -35.40 33.35 -4.60
N GLU A 84 -34.82 33.72 -5.72
CA GLU A 84 -33.47 33.31 -6.12
C GLU A 84 -32.61 34.53 -6.39
N MET A 85 -31.32 34.42 -6.09
CA MET A 85 -30.34 35.40 -6.58
C MET A 85 -29.90 35.06 -8.00
N GLU A 86 -29.67 36.08 -8.82
CA GLU A 86 -29.06 35.88 -10.14
C GLU A 86 -27.67 35.24 -9.97
N ILE A 87 -27.36 34.20 -10.77
CA ILE A 87 -26.16 33.34 -10.58
C ILE A 87 -24.86 34.16 -10.48
N SER A 88 -24.72 35.21 -11.29
CA SER A 88 -23.52 36.07 -11.26
C SER A 88 -23.41 36.92 -9.99
N ASP A 89 -24.55 37.36 -9.46
CA ASP A 89 -24.62 38.13 -8.21
C ASP A 89 -24.34 37.19 -7.03
N ARG A 90 -24.99 36.01 -7.02
CA ARG A 90 -24.80 34.96 -6.01
C ARG A 90 -23.34 34.51 -5.90
N ASN A 91 -22.70 34.18 -7.03
CA ASN A 91 -21.32 33.70 -7.03
C ASN A 91 -20.34 34.76 -6.51
N LEU A 92 -20.54 36.03 -6.90
CA LEU A 92 -19.72 37.12 -6.40
C LEU A 92 -19.91 37.32 -4.88
N LEU A 93 -21.16 37.32 -4.41
CA LEU A 93 -21.46 37.42 -2.98
C LEU A 93 -20.88 36.24 -2.18
N LEU A 94 -20.90 35.02 -2.71
CA LEU A 94 -20.30 33.87 -2.02
C LEU A 94 -18.79 33.91 -1.96
N ARG A 95 -18.14 34.44 -2.99
CA ARG A 95 -16.69 34.68 -2.96
C ARG A 95 -16.35 35.73 -1.91
N GLU A 96 -17.06 36.85 -1.89
CA GLU A 96 -16.90 37.91 -0.90
C GLU A 96 -17.19 37.40 0.53
N LEU A 97 -18.20 36.54 0.72
CA LEU A 97 -18.49 35.89 2.00
C LEU A 97 -17.30 35.05 2.49
N LYS A 98 -16.71 34.23 1.61
CA LYS A 98 -15.53 33.40 1.93
C LYS A 98 -14.30 34.26 2.23
N GLU A 99 -14.10 35.35 1.50
CA GLU A 99 -12.99 36.28 1.70
C GLU A 99 -13.10 37.04 3.04
N GLU A 100 -14.30 37.47 3.42
CA GLU A 100 -14.51 38.29 4.62
C GLU A 100 -14.66 37.47 5.90
N PHE A 101 -15.36 36.33 5.84
CA PHE A 101 -15.70 35.53 7.03
C PHE A 101 -14.99 34.16 7.08
N GLY A 102 -14.29 33.78 6.00
CA GLY A 102 -13.54 32.54 5.93
C GLY A 102 -14.40 31.29 5.66
N GLN A 103 -13.71 30.16 5.45
CA GLN A 103 -14.34 28.86 5.19
C GLN A 103 -15.23 28.39 6.36
N GLN A 104 -14.85 28.69 7.61
CA GLN A 104 -15.64 28.31 8.78
C GLN A 104 -17.08 28.85 8.72
N ARG A 105 -17.28 30.07 8.21
CA ARG A 105 -18.63 30.63 8.08
C ARG A 105 -19.48 29.88 7.06
N LEU A 106 -18.87 29.40 5.97
CA LEU A 106 -19.56 28.55 4.99
C LEU A 106 -19.94 27.20 5.60
N ASP A 107 -19.08 26.63 6.44
CA ASP A 107 -19.35 25.37 7.13
C ASP A 107 -20.53 25.52 8.12
N GLU A 108 -20.56 26.62 8.88
CA GLU A 108 -21.68 26.94 9.79
C GLU A 108 -23.00 27.18 9.04
N LEU A 109 -22.96 27.90 7.91
CA LEU A 109 -24.12 28.10 7.05
C LEU A 109 -24.61 26.80 6.41
N ALA A 110 -23.70 25.89 6.05
CA ALA A 110 -24.02 24.57 5.52
C ALA A 110 -24.75 23.72 6.56
N GLU A 111 -24.22 23.65 7.78
CA GLU A 111 -24.85 22.92 8.90
C GLU A 111 -26.23 23.49 9.21
N PHE A 112 -26.33 24.83 9.33
CA PHE A 112 -27.60 25.51 9.53
C PHE A 112 -28.62 25.22 8.42
N LEU A 113 -28.19 25.24 7.14
CA LEU A 113 -29.07 24.99 6.01
C LEU A 113 -29.59 23.55 6.02
N LEU A 114 -28.74 22.58 6.34
CA LEU A 114 -29.14 21.18 6.45
C LEU A 114 -30.16 20.97 7.57
N ASP A 115 -29.93 21.58 8.73
CA ASP A 115 -30.88 21.53 9.86
C ASP A 115 -32.21 22.18 9.52
N TYR A 116 -32.19 23.35 8.87
CA TYR A 116 -33.39 24.03 8.40
C TYR A 116 -34.20 23.14 7.45
N VAL A 117 -33.55 22.57 6.44
CA VAL A 117 -34.18 21.73 5.44
C VAL A 117 -34.78 20.48 6.08
N ALA A 118 -34.06 19.82 6.99
CA ALA A 118 -34.54 18.64 7.70
C ALA A 118 -35.78 18.93 8.57
N GLN A 119 -35.89 20.14 9.14
CA GLN A 119 -37.00 20.51 10.02
C GLN A 119 -38.20 21.10 9.27
N ARG A 120 -37.97 21.82 8.16
CA ARG A 120 -38.98 22.67 7.51
C ARG A 120 -39.44 22.16 6.15
N LEU A 121 -38.65 21.33 5.46
CA LEU A 121 -38.98 20.76 4.15
C LEU A 121 -39.27 19.25 4.26
N THR A 122 -40.21 18.89 5.14
CA THR A 122 -40.58 17.50 5.47
C THR A 122 -41.75 16.96 4.66
N GLU A 123 -42.44 17.79 3.89
CA GLU A 123 -43.59 17.38 3.11
C GLU A 123 -43.18 16.52 1.90
N ASP A 124 -44.06 15.59 1.50
CA ASP A 124 -43.86 14.67 0.38
C ASP A 124 -44.23 15.27 -0.99
N ASP A 125 -44.42 16.60 -1.05
CA ASP A 125 -44.68 17.31 -2.30
C ASP A 125 -43.42 17.29 -3.21
N PRO A 126 -43.58 17.01 -4.52
CA PRO A 126 -42.45 16.95 -5.45
C PRO A 126 -41.59 18.22 -5.51
N ASP A 127 -42.21 19.41 -5.47
CA ASP A 127 -41.46 20.68 -5.57
C ASP A 127 -40.68 20.96 -4.27
N ILE A 128 -41.25 20.59 -3.12
CA ILE A 128 -40.59 20.67 -1.81
C ILE A 128 -39.40 19.70 -1.75
N ARG A 129 -39.55 18.50 -2.31
CA ARG A 129 -38.46 17.51 -2.37
C ARG A 129 -37.30 18.00 -3.24
N ASP A 130 -37.60 18.57 -4.40
CA ASP A 130 -36.57 19.08 -5.32
C ASP A 130 -35.85 20.30 -4.72
N LEU A 131 -36.57 21.17 -4.03
CA LEU A 131 -35.99 22.28 -3.27
C LEU A 131 -35.08 21.77 -2.15
N ARG A 132 -35.54 20.80 -1.35
CA ARG A 132 -34.74 20.16 -0.30
C ARG A 132 -33.45 19.60 -0.88
N GLU A 133 -33.55 18.83 -1.95
CA GLU A 133 -32.38 18.26 -2.63
C GLU A 133 -31.42 19.37 -3.07
N ALA A 134 -31.90 20.40 -3.77
CA ALA A 134 -31.02 21.46 -4.25
C ALA A 134 -30.29 22.21 -3.12
N GLN A 135 -30.93 22.40 -1.96
CA GLN A 135 -30.32 23.00 -0.78
C GLN A 135 -29.29 22.08 -0.10
N GLU A 136 -29.57 20.79 0.02
CA GLU A 136 -28.61 19.80 0.53
C GLU A 136 -27.35 19.74 -0.34
N TRP A 137 -27.51 19.81 -1.65
CA TRP A 137 -26.38 19.80 -2.60
C TRP A 137 -25.61 21.11 -2.54
N THR A 138 -26.27 22.22 -2.23
CA THR A 138 -25.63 23.51 -1.98
C THR A 138 -24.73 23.46 -0.74
N ALA A 139 -25.20 22.87 0.35
CA ALA A 139 -24.39 22.67 1.55
C ALA A 139 -23.13 21.83 1.25
N LEU A 140 -23.27 20.75 0.48
CA LEU A 140 -22.14 19.92 0.04
C LEU A 140 -21.20 20.66 -0.91
N ALA A 141 -21.69 21.54 -1.78
CA ALA A 141 -20.86 22.25 -2.75
C ALA A 141 -19.74 23.05 -2.09
N TYR A 142 -20.03 23.69 -0.96
CA TYR A 142 -19.08 24.58 -0.29
C TYR A 142 -18.31 23.92 0.87
N THR A 143 -18.69 22.71 1.28
CA THR A 143 -18.04 21.98 2.39
C THR A 143 -17.34 20.69 1.95
N LYS A 144 -17.92 19.97 0.99
CA LYS A 144 -17.47 18.67 0.47
C LYS A 144 -17.68 18.56 -1.05
N PRO A 145 -17.04 19.44 -1.84
CA PRO A 145 -17.17 19.49 -3.31
C PRO A 145 -16.82 18.19 -4.02
N ASP A 146 -15.93 17.37 -3.45
CA ASP A 146 -15.59 16.02 -3.93
C ASP A 146 -16.75 15.04 -3.76
N GLU A 147 -17.37 15.01 -2.58
CA GLU A 147 -18.56 14.20 -2.32
C GLU A 147 -19.72 14.61 -3.22
N LEU A 148 -19.93 15.93 -3.38
CA LEU A 148 -20.92 16.49 -4.30
C LEU A 148 -20.69 16.01 -5.74
N ALA A 149 -19.46 16.16 -6.25
CA ALA A 149 -19.12 15.79 -7.63
C ALA A 149 -19.43 14.33 -7.92
N ARG A 150 -19.17 13.44 -6.94
CA ARG A 150 -19.50 12.02 -7.03
C ARG A 150 -21.01 11.78 -7.08
N LYS A 151 -21.77 12.38 -6.16
CA LYS A 151 -23.23 12.27 -6.15
C LYS A 151 -23.86 12.80 -7.44
N LEU A 152 -23.37 13.94 -7.96
CA LEU A 152 -23.86 14.57 -9.20
C LEU A 152 -23.66 13.65 -10.39
N ALA A 153 -22.46 13.09 -10.52
CA ALA A 153 -22.14 12.22 -11.63
C ALA A 153 -22.91 10.90 -11.59
N GLU A 154 -23.05 10.29 -10.41
CA GLU A 154 -23.85 9.07 -10.24
C GLU A 154 -25.32 9.30 -10.58
N ALA A 155 -25.90 10.40 -10.09
CA ALA A 155 -27.27 10.78 -10.36
C ALA A 155 -27.50 11.06 -11.86
N LEU A 156 -26.65 11.88 -12.49
CA LEU A 156 -26.72 12.13 -13.94
C LEU A 156 -26.61 10.84 -14.75
N LYS A 157 -25.64 9.97 -14.43
CA LYS A 157 -25.45 8.69 -15.12
C LYS A 157 -26.69 7.80 -15.01
N LYS A 158 -27.34 7.77 -13.85
CA LYS A 158 -28.58 7.02 -13.63
C LYS A 158 -29.72 7.59 -14.46
N LEU A 159 -29.92 8.91 -14.45
CA LEU A 159 -30.98 9.59 -15.19
C LEU A 159 -30.82 9.43 -16.71
N VAL A 160 -29.58 9.51 -17.22
CA VAL A 160 -29.27 9.26 -18.64
C VAL A 160 -29.68 7.85 -19.05
N LYS A 161 -29.37 6.83 -18.23
CA LYS A 161 -29.79 5.44 -18.50
C LYS A 161 -31.31 5.24 -18.45
N GLN A 162 -32.00 6.05 -17.66
CA GLN A 162 -33.45 6.01 -17.51
C GLN A 162 -34.16 6.87 -18.58
N GLU A 163 -33.39 7.59 -19.41
CA GLU A 163 -33.89 8.52 -20.44
C GLU A 163 -34.83 9.61 -19.88
N ASP A 164 -34.66 9.98 -18.61
CA ASP A 164 -35.48 11.01 -17.97
C ASP A 164 -34.99 12.41 -18.35
N LYS A 165 -35.42 12.87 -19.54
CA LYS A 165 -34.97 14.13 -20.14
C LYS A 165 -35.23 15.34 -19.24
N THR A 166 -36.35 15.37 -18.52
CA THR A 166 -36.72 16.49 -17.64
C THR A 166 -35.76 16.57 -16.46
N GLU A 167 -35.53 15.44 -15.78
CA GLU A 167 -34.64 15.40 -14.63
C GLU A 167 -33.17 15.58 -15.01
N ILE A 168 -32.76 15.09 -16.19
CA ILE A 168 -31.43 15.38 -16.75
C ILE A 168 -31.25 16.90 -16.91
N PHE A 169 -32.25 17.60 -17.45
CA PHE A 169 -32.18 19.04 -17.66
C PHE A 169 -32.11 19.80 -16.32
N ARG A 170 -32.93 19.41 -15.34
CA ARG A 170 -32.94 19.98 -13.99
C ARG A 170 -31.57 19.79 -13.31
N LEU A 171 -31.10 18.55 -13.21
CA LEU A 171 -29.86 18.22 -12.53
C LEU A 171 -28.64 18.82 -13.23
N ALA A 172 -28.59 18.81 -14.57
CA ALA A 172 -27.49 19.44 -15.30
C ALA A 172 -27.44 20.96 -15.09
N SER A 173 -28.59 21.61 -14.92
CA SER A 173 -28.66 23.05 -14.58
C SER A 173 -28.20 23.30 -13.14
N LEU A 174 -28.49 22.39 -12.22
CA LEU A 174 -28.00 22.45 -10.85
C LEU A 174 -26.46 22.33 -10.79
N VAL A 175 -25.85 21.44 -11.57
CA VAL A 175 -24.38 21.33 -11.69
C VAL A 175 -23.75 22.67 -12.09
N GLU A 176 -24.37 23.41 -13.03
CA GLU A 176 -23.86 24.71 -13.49
C GLU A 176 -23.89 25.77 -12.38
N THR A 177 -24.80 25.65 -11.42
CA THR A 177 -24.88 26.57 -10.29
C THR A 177 -23.73 26.34 -9.29
N PHE A 178 -23.21 25.12 -9.22
CA PHE A 178 -22.04 24.76 -8.41
C PHE A 178 -20.72 24.86 -9.17
N ALA A 179 -20.69 25.55 -10.32
CA ALA A 179 -19.52 25.56 -11.18
C ALA A 179 -18.26 26.06 -10.45
N GLU A 180 -18.34 27.16 -9.71
CA GLU A 180 -17.18 27.73 -9.02
C GLU A 180 -16.53 26.77 -8.00
N PRO A 181 -17.25 26.24 -6.99
CA PRO A 181 -16.65 25.29 -6.04
C PRO A 181 -16.18 24.00 -6.71
N LEU A 182 -16.87 23.53 -7.75
CA LEU A 182 -16.43 22.36 -8.50
C LEU A 182 -15.14 22.62 -9.28
N ILE A 183 -14.98 23.80 -9.88
CA ILE A 183 -13.78 24.17 -10.65
C ILE A 183 -12.57 24.36 -9.73
N GLU A 184 -12.75 25.00 -8.56
CA GLU A 184 -11.69 25.16 -7.56
C GLU A 184 -11.06 23.81 -7.19
N GLU A 185 -11.87 22.76 -7.08
CA GLU A 185 -11.43 21.39 -6.79
C GLU A 185 -11.10 20.56 -8.04
N GLY A 186 -11.14 21.19 -9.22
CA GLY A 186 -10.76 20.60 -10.49
C GLY A 186 -11.84 19.73 -11.16
N PHE A 187 -13.08 19.74 -10.72
CA PHE A 187 -14.19 19.00 -11.33
C PHE A 187 -14.78 19.65 -12.60
N GLU A 188 -14.02 20.49 -13.32
CA GLU A 188 -14.39 21.02 -14.66
C GLU A 188 -14.94 19.96 -15.63
N PRO A 189 -14.42 18.71 -15.69
CA PRO A 189 -14.98 17.68 -16.58
C PRO A 189 -16.46 17.36 -16.32
N LEU A 190 -16.93 17.45 -15.07
CA LEU A 190 -18.34 17.23 -14.73
C LEU A 190 -19.23 18.34 -15.32
N LEU A 191 -18.77 19.59 -15.37
CA LEU A 191 -19.47 20.70 -16.01
C LEU A 191 -19.54 20.55 -17.53
N ILE A 192 -18.46 20.04 -18.14
CA ILE A 192 -18.45 19.74 -19.58
C ILE A 192 -19.46 18.63 -19.89
N TYR A 193 -19.47 17.57 -19.07
CA TYR A 193 -20.42 16.47 -19.19
C TYR A 193 -21.87 16.93 -19.04
N SER A 194 -22.17 17.67 -17.96
CA SER A 194 -23.53 18.14 -17.69
C SER A 194 -24.06 19.04 -18.82
N ARG A 195 -23.21 19.95 -19.34
CA ARG A 195 -23.54 20.78 -20.51
C ARG A 195 -23.77 19.95 -21.77
N GLY A 196 -22.93 18.95 -22.02
CA GLY A 196 -23.05 18.04 -23.16
C GLY A 196 -24.40 17.33 -23.18
N ILE A 197 -24.80 16.74 -22.06
CA ILE A 197 -26.09 16.04 -21.97
C ILE A 197 -27.26 17.03 -22.01
N LYS A 198 -27.15 18.18 -21.32
CA LYS A 198 -28.18 19.22 -21.34
C LYS A 198 -28.48 19.72 -22.77
N ASN A 199 -27.46 19.87 -23.60
CA ASN A 199 -27.62 20.24 -25.01
C ASN A 199 -28.19 19.07 -25.84
N SER A 200 -27.82 17.84 -25.53
CA SER A 200 -28.38 16.68 -26.21
C SER A 200 -29.88 16.49 -25.95
N VAL A 201 -30.33 16.71 -24.70
CA VAL A 201 -31.77 16.72 -24.36
C VAL A 201 -32.55 17.78 -25.16
N ARG A 202 -31.90 18.90 -25.53
CA ARG A 202 -32.48 19.95 -26.38
C ARG A 202 -32.51 19.60 -27.88
N GLY A 203 -31.94 18.47 -28.28
CA GLY A 203 -31.90 18.00 -29.67
C GLY A 203 -30.67 18.46 -30.46
N ASP A 204 -29.66 19.04 -29.80
CA ASP A 204 -28.50 19.65 -30.47
C ASP A 204 -27.34 18.67 -30.73
N LEU A 205 -27.29 17.50 -30.06
CA LEU A 205 -26.18 16.54 -30.10
C LEU A 205 -26.65 15.10 -29.82
N ASP A 206 -25.91 14.10 -30.30
CA ASP A 206 -26.19 12.66 -30.08
C ASP A 206 -25.50 12.13 -28.80
N ILE A 207 -26.28 11.57 -27.86
CA ILE A 207 -25.84 11.19 -26.49
C ILE A 207 -24.73 10.12 -26.53
N GLU A 208 -24.84 9.14 -27.42
CA GLU A 208 -23.93 8.00 -27.51
C GLU A 208 -22.48 8.43 -27.78
N SER A 209 -22.28 9.53 -28.52
CA SER A 209 -20.96 10.07 -28.81
C SER A 209 -20.28 10.75 -27.61
N LEU A 210 -21.04 11.22 -26.61
CA LEU A 210 -20.53 11.98 -25.47
C LEU A 210 -20.25 11.11 -24.24
N VAL A 211 -21.01 10.01 -24.06
CA VAL A 211 -20.83 9.05 -22.96
C VAL A 211 -19.46 8.37 -23.03
N ASP A 212 -18.93 8.15 -24.24
CA ASP A 212 -17.59 7.59 -24.46
C ASP A 212 -16.47 8.66 -24.47
N THR A 213 -16.79 9.92 -24.82
CA THR A 213 -15.81 11.00 -24.95
C THR A 213 -15.51 11.71 -23.62
N VAL A 214 -16.44 11.70 -22.67
CA VAL A 214 -16.21 12.14 -21.28
C VAL A 214 -16.19 10.92 -20.36
N SER A 215 -15.26 10.01 -20.62
CA SER A 215 -14.85 9.00 -19.66
C SER A 215 -14.31 9.73 -18.44
N PHE A 216 -15.16 9.95 -17.42
CA PHE A 216 -14.87 10.63 -16.15
C PHE A 216 -13.53 10.16 -15.58
N PRO A 217 -12.41 10.89 -15.78
CA PRO A 217 -11.13 10.45 -15.25
C PRO A 217 -11.10 10.68 -13.75
N LYS A 218 -11.78 11.72 -13.26
CA LYS A 218 -11.64 12.19 -11.89
C LYS A 218 -12.38 11.38 -10.83
N LEU A 219 -13.45 10.65 -11.13
CA LEU A 219 -14.22 9.98 -10.08
C LEU A 219 -13.55 8.71 -9.56
N GLU A 220 -13.08 7.84 -10.46
CA GLU A 220 -12.32 6.66 -10.03
C GLU A 220 -10.98 7.07 -9.42
N HIS A 221 -10.31 8.11 -9.95
CA HIS A 221 -9.02 8.56 -9.43
C HIS A 221 -9.11 9.24 -8.05
N ILE A 222 -10.28 9.68 -7.57
CA ILE A 222 -10.42 10.14 -6.17
C ILE A 222 -10.00 9.05 -5.20
N ALA A 223 -10.23 7.77 -5.51
CA ALA A 223 -9.74 6.66 -4.71
C ALA A 223 -8.21 6.66 -4.53
N LEU A 224 -7.46 7.38 -5.37
CA LEU A 224 -6.01 7.57 -5.22
C LEU A 224 -5.65 8.61 -4.14
N LYS A 225 -6.57 9.52 -3.79
CA LYS A 225 -6.39 10.44 -2.65
C LYS A 225 -6.57 9.73 -1.31
N GLU A 226 -7.29 8.60 -1.32
CA GLU A 226 -7.44 7.74 -0.15
C GLU A 226 -6.17 6.92 0.12
N HIS A 227 -6.14 6.24 1.27
CA HIS A 227 -5.05 5.33 1.63
C HIS A 227 -5.03 4.13 0.69
N LEU A 228 -4.03 4.07 -0.20
CA LEU A 228 -3.81 2.97 -1.12
C LEU A 228 -2.79 1.98 -0.55
N GLU A 229 -3.12 0.70 -0.57
CA GLU A 229 -2.17 -0.38 -0.32
C GLU A 229 -1.81 -1.07 -1.64
N ILE A 230 -0.52 -1.06 -1.95
CA ILE A 230 0.04 -1.69 -3.15
C ILE A 230 0.96 -2.81 -2.69
N LYS A 231 0.58 -4.03 -3.03
CA LYS A 231 1.39 -5.23 -2.83
C LYS A 231 2.04 -5.61 -4.14
N ASP A 232 3.30 -6.00 -4.12
CA ASP A 232 3.91 -6.67 -5.24
C ASP A 232 3.24 -8.04 -5.52
N ASN A 233 3.65 -8.66 -6.62
CA ASN A 233 3.12 -9.97 -6.98
C ASN A 233 3.70 -11.03 -6.06
N ASN A 234 2.86 -11.95 -5.59
CA ASN A 234 3.31 -13.08 -4.75
C ASN A 234 4.44 -13.86 -5.44
N ASN A 235 5.44 -14.28 -4.67
CA ASN A 235 6.56 -15.13 -5.10
C ASN A 235 7.47 -14.47 -6.15
N GLN A 236 7.64 -13.15 -6.09
CA GLN A 236 8.53 -12.43 -7.00
C GLN A 236 10.00 -12.81 -6.73
N LYS A 237 10.68 -13.26 -7.79
CA LYS A 237 12.09 -13.68 -7.75
C LYS A 237 13.01 -12.57 -8.23
N PHE A 238 13.96 -12.18 -7.40
CA PHE A 238 14.96 -11.16 -7.70
C PHE A 238 16.36 -11.76 -7.74
N SER A 239 17.18 -11.34 -8.70
CA SER A 239 18.60 -11.70 -8.73
C SER A 239 19.39 -10.85 -7.74
N THR A 240 20.30 -11.51 -7.01
CA THR A 240 21.28 -10.85 -6.15
C THR A 240 22.50 -10.39 -6.95
N TYR A 241 23.54 -9.87 -6.27
CA TYR A 241 24.86 -9.60 -6.87
C TYR A 241 25.42 -10.78 -7.67
N ALA A 242 25.18 -12.00 -7.18
CA ALA A 242 25.41 -13.19 -7.96
C ALA A 242 24.15 -13.50 -8.78
N ALA A 243 24.17 -13.19 -10.08
CA ALA A 243 23.00 -13.27 -10.95
C ALA A 243 22.31 -14.66 -10.99
N SER A 244 23.06 -15.73 -10.72
CA SER A 244 22.56 -17.11 -10.61
C SER A 244 21.74 -17.37 -9.34
N ILE A 245 21.86 -16.51 -8.32
CA ILE A 245 21.19 -16.67 -7.04
C ILE A 245 19.97 -15.74 -7.01
N LYS A 246 18.80 -16.38 -6.94
CA LYS A 246 17.50 -15.72 -6.84
C LYS A 246 17.02 -15.74 -5.39
N VAL A 247 16.44 -14.63 -4.96
CA VAL A 247 15.78 -14.45 -3.66
C VAL A 247 14.31 -14.13 -3.87
N GLU A 248 13.49 -14.53 -2.91
CA GLU A 248 12.06 -14.25 -2.89
C GLU A 248 11.78 -13.18 -1.82
N LEU A 249 11.09 -12.12 -2.22
CA LEU A 249 10.79 -10.96 -1.37
C LEU A 249 9.40 -10.47 -1.74
N SER A 250 8.59 -10.21 -0.70
CA SER A 250 7.33 -9.50 -0.83
C SER A 250 7.47 -8.07 -0.30
N THR A 251 6.78 -7.14 -0.92
CA THR A 251 6.88 -5.71 -0.65
C THR A 251 5.49 -5.11 -0.65
N THR A 252 5.09 -4.56 0.49
CA THR A 252 3.86 -3.78 0.60
C THR A 252 4.20 -2.31 0.81
N ALA A 253 3.71 -1.45 -0.09
CA ALA A 253 3.78 -0.01 0.05
C ALA A 253 2.38 0.54 0.32
N SER A 254 2.26 1.41 1.32
CA SER A 254 1.05 2.20 1.53
C SER A 254 1.32 3.66 1.23
N ILE A 255 0.49 4.24 0.38
CA ILE A 255 0.67 5.57 -0.17
C ILE A 255 -0.66 6.33 -0.24
N LYS A 256 -0.59 7.65 -0.39
CA LYS A 256 -1.71 8.50 -0.77
C LYS A 256 -1.24 9.62 -1.69
N PHE A 257 -2.13 10.16 -2.51
CA PHE A 257 -1.82 11.30 -3.37
C PHE A 257 -2.53 12.56 -2.87
N GLU A 258 -1.77 13.55 -2.41
CA GLU A 258 -2.33 14.87 -2.07
C GLU A 258 -2.72 15.65 -3.32
N THR A 259 -1.89 15.52 -4.37
CA THR A 259 -2.09 16.17 -5.66
C THR A 259 -1.82 15.18 -6.80
N PHE A 260 -2.37 15.47 -7.98
CA PHE A 260 -2.18 14.62 -9.15
C PHE A 260 -1.18 15.19 -10.17
N ASP A 261 -0.47 16.27 -9.85
CA ASP A 261 0.36 17.00 -10.81
C ASP A 261 1.43 16.14 -11.47
N LYS A 262 2.11 15.29 -10.69
CA LYS A 262 3.15 14.38 -11.20
C LYS A 262 2.60 13.13 -11.90
N ILE A 263 1.31 12.85 -11.76
CA ILE A 263 0.68 11.67 -12.37
C ILE A 263 -0.31 11.99 -13.48
N LYS A 264 -0.49 13.26 -13.86
CA LYS A 264 -1.42 13.69 -14.91
C LYS A 264 -1.31 12.83 -16.18
N ASP A 265 -0.09 12.54 -16.61
CA ASP A 265 0.19 11.74 -17.80
C ASP A 265 -0.10 10.23 -17.61
N TYR A 266 -0.04 9.75 -16.37
CA TYR A 266 -0.42 8.38 -16.02
C TYR A 266 -1.94 8.20 -15.89
N LEU A 267 -2.68 9.27 -15.60
CA LEU A 267 -4.14 9.23 -15.51
C LEU A 267 -4.83 9.00 -16.85
N VAL A 268 -4.13 9.21 -17.97
CA VAL A 268 -4.67 9.10 -19.33
C VAL A 268 -3.86 8.15 -20.20
N LYS A 269 -4.52 7.56 -21.20
CA LYS A 269 -3.88 6.78 -22.27
C LYS A 269 -4.46 7.16 -23.62
N THR A 270 -3.62 7.07 -24.65
CA THR A 270 -4.02 7.30 -26.04
C THR A 270 -4.57 6.00 -26.64
N LYS A 271 -5.82 6.04 -27.13
CA LYS A 271 -6.37 4.97 -27.98
C LYS A 271 -5.77 5.03 -29.38
N LYS A 272 -5.96 3.95 -30.16
CA LYS A 272 -5.52 3.82 -31.56
C LYS A 272 -5.98 4.97 -32.47
N ASP A 273 -7.10 5.61 -32.13
CA ASP A 273 -7.69 6.71 -32.91
C ASP A 273 -7.23 8.10 -32.40
N ASN A 274 -6.09 8.18 -31.70
CA ASN A 274 -5.53 9.41 -31.12
C ASN A 274 -6.40 10.10 -30.04
N GLN A 275 -7.41 9.39 -29.53
CA GLN A 275 -8.28 9.89 -28.46
C GLN A 275 -7.66 9.59 -27.08
N LEU A 276 -7.62 10.59 -26.20
CA LEU A 276 -7.20 10.45 -24.80
C LEU A 276 -8.37 9.87 -23.98
N VAL A 277 -8.12 8.77 -23.28
CA VAL A 277 -9.09 8.09 -22.41
C VAL A 277 -8.49 7.91 -21.03
N SER A 278 -9.32 8.00 -19.98
CA SER A 278 -8.88 7.74 -18.61
C SER A 278 -8.30 6.32 -18.44
N ARG A 279 -7.22 6.18 -17.68
CA ARG A 279 -6.74 4.88 -17.21
C ARG A 279 -7.49 4.46 -15.96
N PRO A 280 -7.98 3.21 -15.85
CA PRO A 280 -8.48 2.67 -14.59
C PRO A 280 -7.44 2.80 -13.46
N VAL A 281 -7.92 2.97 -12.22
CA VAL A 281 -7.06 3.00 -11.01
C VAL A 281 -6.16 1.77 -10.92
N GLU A 282 -6.65 0.60 -11.31
CA GLU A 282 -5.85 -0.63 -11.24
C GLU A 282 -4.67 -0.60 -12.22
N GLU A 283 -4.82 -0.02 -13.42
CA GLU A 283 -3.69 0.18 -14.34
C GLU A 283 -2.65 1.15 -13.76
N ILE A 284 -3.07 2.14 -12.98
CA ILE A 284 -2.16 3.05 -12.28
C ILE A 284 -1.42 2.31 -11.16
N LYS A 285 -2.11 1.47 -10.38
CA LYS A 285 -1.48 0.61 -9.37
C LYS A 285 -0.46 -0.33 -10.00
N GLU A 286 -0.73 -0.90 -11.17
CA GLU A 286 0.24 -1.71 -11.91
C GLU A 286 1.52 -0.94 -12.23
N LEU A 287 1.40 0.30 -12.74
CA LEU A 287 2.58 1.14 -13.03
C LEU A 287 3.42 1.42 -11.77
N ILE A 288 2.76 1.63 -10.63
CA ILE A 288 3.44 1.85 -9.35
C ILE A 288 4.09 0.55 -8.87
N ARG A 289 3.39 -0.59 -9.00
CA ARG A 289 3.92 -1.92 -8.67
C ARG A 289 5.16 -2.26 -9.49
N GLU A 290 5.15 -1.98 -10.79
CA GLU A 290 6.31 -2.13 -11.67
C GLU A 290 7.49 -1.26 -11.22
N ALA A 291 7.23 -0.02 -10.80
CA ALA A 291 8.28 0.86 -10.29
C ALA A 291 8.88 0.36 -8.97
N ILE A 292 8.05 -0.17 -8.06
CA ILE A 292 8.51 -0.82 -6.82
C ILE A 292 9.39 -2.02 -7.19
N ASN A 293 8.88 -2.94 -8.01
CA ASN A 293 9.60 -4.16 -8.42
C ASN A 293 10.94 -3.84 -9.10
N SER A 294 10.99 -2.85 -9.99
CA SER A 294 12.23 -2.43 -10.65
C SER A 294 13.23 -1.86 -9.65
N THR A 295 12.77 -1.03 -8.71
CA THR A 295 13.64 -0.42 -7.69
C THR A 295 14.21 -1.51 -6.78
N THR A 296 13.36 -2.44 -6.34
CA THR A 296 13.78 -3.61 -5.55
C THR A 296 14.83 -4.43 -6.29
N ALA A 297 14.61 -4.73 -7.58
CA ALA A 297 15.55 -5.49 -8.39
C ALA A 297 16.91 -4.77 -8.56
N GLU A 298 16.92 -3.44 -8.65
CA GLU A 298 18.14 -2.65 -8.75
C GLU A 298 18.96 -2.73 -7.45
N ILE A 299 18.32 -2.55 -6.30
CA ILE A 299 18.98 -2.66 -5.00
C ILE A 299 19.51 -4.07 -4.78
N LEU A 300 18.70 -5.11 -5.00
CA LEU A 300 19.10 -6.49 -4.72
C LEU A 300 20.27 -6.98 -5.58
N ARG A 301 20.45 -6.45 -6.80
CA ARG A 301 21.64 -6.72 -7.63
C ARG A 301 22.95 -6.25 -7.00
N THR A 302 22.92 -5.41 -5.97
CA THR A 302 24.10 -4.98 -5.22
C THR A 302 24.29 -5.75 -3.92
N VAL A 303 23.29 -6.53 -3.52
CA VAL A 303 23.27 -7.26 -2.24
C VAL A 303 23.87 -8.65 -2.44
N VAL A 304 24.83 -8.99 -1.58
CA VAL A 304 25.38 -10.34 -1.48
C VAL A 304 24.33 -11.26 -0.82
N PRO A 305 24.12 -12.50 -1.31
CA PRO A 305 23.13 -13.44 -0.77
C PRO A 305 23.16 -13.61 0.76
N GLU A 306 24.35 -13.75 1.33
CA GLU A 306 24.57 -13.88 2.78
C GLU A 306 23.89 -12.74 3.55
N ARG A 307 24.11 -11.49 3.11
CA ARG A 307 23.53 -10.30 3.72
C ARG A 307 22.01 -10.30 3.62
N PHE A 308 21.46 -10.77 2.49
CA PHE A 308 20.02 -10.90 2.32
C PHE A 308 19.42 -11.94 3.26
N TYR A 309 20.04 -13.10 3.42
CA TYR A 309 19.45 -14.21 4.18
C TYR A 309 19.74 -14.17 5.68
N MET A 310 20.89 -13.64 6.09
CA MET A 310 21.33 -13.64 7.48
C MET A 310 21.17 -12.29 8.17
N HIS A 311 21.29 -11.19 7.42
CA HIS A 311 21.37 -9.84 7.99
C HIS A 311 20.37 -8.88 7.34
N PHE A 312 19.22 -9.39 6.89
CA PHE A 312 18.22 -8.57 6.19
C PHE A 312 17.79 -7.35 7.00
N TYR A 313 17.52 -7.58 8.30
CA TYR A 313 17.04 -6.58 9.26
C TYR A 313 18.18 -5.91 10.05
N GLU A 314 19.40 -6.45 9.96
CA GLU A 314 20.53 -6.02 10.78
C GLU A 314 21.44 -5.07 9.99
N ALA A 315 21.86 -3.98 10.62
CA ALA A 315 22.87 -3.10 10.07
C ALA A 315 24.26 -3.71 10.30
N THR A 316 25.09 -3.75 9.26
CA THR A 316 26.51 -4.09 9.36
C THR A 316 27.34 -2.82 9.58
N THR A 317 28.55 -2.93 10.13
CA THR A 317 29.39 -1.77 10.46
C THR A 317 29.59 -0.86 9.24
N GLY A 318 29.02 0.35 9.29
CA GLY A 318 29.12 1.35 8.23
C GLY A 318 28.11 1.22 7.07
N GLN A 319 27.16 0.28 7.14
CA GLN A 319 26.10 0.12 6.14
C GLN A 319 24.72 -0.02 6.81
N LYS A 320 23.66 0.38 6.11
CA LYS A 320 22.29 0.19 6.57
C LYS A 320 21.92 -1.31 6.54
N SER A 321 20.76 -1.71 7.05
CA SER A 321 20.22 -3.04 6.75
C SER A 321 19.69 -3.10 5.31
N VAL A 322 19.58 -4.30 4.74
CA VAL A 322 18.99 -4.47 3.39
C VAL A 322 17.55 -3.98 3.38
N GLU A 323 16.79 -4.24 4.45
CA GLU A 323 15.44 -3.74 4.66
C GLU A 323 15.38 -2.20 4.53
N GLN A 324 16.29 -1.49 5.21
CA GLN A 324 16.28 -0.03 5.22
C GLN A 324 16.71 0.56 3.87
N GLU A 325 17.66 -0.06 3.18
CA GLU A 325 18.06 0.33 1.82
C GLU A 325 16.88 0.24 0.85
N LEU A 326 16.11 -0.86 0.92
CA LEU A 326 14.90 -1.04 0.12
C LEU A 326 13.83 0.00 0.47
N LYS A 327 13.54 0.21 1.77
CA LYS A 327 12.57 1.22 2.22
C LYS A 327 12.90 2.61 1.70
N ASP A 328 14.16 3.03 1.83
CA ASP A 328 14.61 4.35 1.41
C ASP A 328 14.54 4.51 -0.11
N ALA A 329 15.00 3.51 -0.87
CA ALA A 329 14.99 3.55 -2.33
C ALA A 329 13.57 3.56 -2.89
N ILE A 330 12.69 2.68 -2.41
CA ILE A 330 11.29 2.61 -2.85
C ILE A 330 10.56 3.91 -2.49
N LYS A 331 10.72 4.40 -1.25
CA LYS A 331 10.11 5.65 -0.82
C LYS A 331 10.51 6.79 -1.74
N LYS A 332 11.80 6.94 -2.01
CA LYS A 332 12.34 7.95 -2.91
C LYS A 332 11.73 7.83 -4.31
N THR A 333 11.69 6.64 -4.89
CA THR A 333 11.07 6.42 -6.22
C THR A 333 9.61 6.86 -6.24
N LEU A 334 8.82 6.51 -5.22
CA LEU A 334 7.40 6.83 -5.16
C LEU A 334 7.15 8.34 -5.01
N GLU A 335 7.91 9.02 -4.17
CA GLU A 335 7.82 10.48 -3.96
C GLU A 335 8.32 11.28 -5.18
N GLU A 336 9.44 10.87 -5.77
CA GLU A 336 10.05 11.61 -6.88
C GLU A 336 9.31 11.38 -8.19
N ARG A 337 9.00 10.13 -8.54
CA ARG A 337 8.39 9.77 -9.83
C ARG A 337 6.89 9.99 -9.86
N PHE A 338 6.19 9.67 -8.77
CA PHE A 338 4.73 9.75 -8.71
C PHE A 338 4.22 10.92 -7.86
N GLY A 339 5.04 11.52 -6.99
CA GLY A 339 4.54 12.57 -6.08
C GLY A 339 3.62 12.01 -5.00
N ALA A 340 3.70 10.70 -4.75
CA ALA A 340 2.94 10.05 -3.70
C ALA A 340 3.51 10.42 -2.32
N THR A 341 2.63 10.62 -1.34
CA THR A 341 3.04 10.64 0.07
C THR A 341 3.10 9.20 0.57
N VAL A 342 4.31 8.76 0.93
CA VAL A 342 4.54 7.38 1.38
C VAL A 342 4.30 7.27 2.88
N ILE A 343 3.30 6.46 3.25
CA ILE A 343 2.90 6.23 4.64
C ILE A 343 3.77 5.14 5.25
N ARG A 344 3.94 4.02 4.53
CA ARG A 344 4.82 2.91 4.94
C ARG A 344 5.32 2.12 3.74
N VAL A 345 6.49 1.53 3.88
CA VAL A 345 7.02 0.50 2.99
C VAL A 345 7.51 -0.66 3.85
N VAL A 346 7.07 -1.87 3.53
CA VAL A 346 7.36 -3.08 4.31
C VAL A 346 7.86 -4.18 3.36
N PRO A 347 9.18 -4.31 3.19
CA PRO A 347 9.78 -5.43 2.49
C PRO A 347 9.99 -6.60 3.46
N ILE A 348 9.56 -7.80 3.07
CA ILE A 348 9.60 -9.02 3.87
C ILE A 348 10.19 -10.16 3.02
N PRO A 349 11.35 -10.73 3.41
CA PRO A 349 11.89 -11.92 2.78
C PRO A 349 10.91 -13.09 2.92
N GLU A 350 10.63 -13.77 1.83
CA GLU A 350 9.79 -14.96 1.87
C GLU A 350 10.58 -16.15 2.44
N GLU A 351 9.90 -17.00 3.22
CA GLU A 351 10.53 -18.23 3.70
C GLU A 351 10.68 -19.21 2.55
N THR A 352 11.93 -19.45 2.16
CA THR A 352 12.28 -20.50 1.21
C THR A 352 12.78 -21.74 1.96
N ASP A 353 12.78 -22.90 1.30
CA ASP A 353 13.37 -24.13 1.84
C ASP A 353 14.83 -23.93 2.29
N PHE A 354 15.58 -23.04 1.63
CA PHE A 354 16.94 -22.67 2.01
C PHE A 354 16.99 -21.91 3.34
N VAL A 355 16.09 -20.94 3.55
CA VAL A 355 16.00 -20.19 4.81
C VAL A 355 15.61 -21.10 5.96
N GLY A 356 14.59 -21.95 5.76
CA GLY A 356 14.17 -22.92 6.75
C GLY A 356 15.30 -23.90 7.12
N CYS A 357 16.04 -24.38 6.13
CA CYS A 357 17.16 -25.29 6.34
C CYS A 357 18.32 -24.61 7.09
N LEU A 358 18.74 -23.41 6.67
CA LEU A 358 19.80 -22.65 7.33
C LEU A 358 19.47 -22.34 8.79
N LYS A 359 18.24 -21.84 9.06
CA LYS A 359 17.75 -21.60 10.43
C LYS A 359 17.78 -22.87 11.27
N GLY A 360 17.32 -23.99 10.71
CA GLY A 360 17.33 -25.30 11.38
C GLY A 360 18.75 -25.74 11.77
N LEU A 361 19.72 -25.51 10.90
CA LEU A 361 21.12 -25.84 11.15
C LEU A 361 21.79 -24.92 12.17
N MET A 362 21.59 -23.60 12.08
CA MET A 362 22.16 -22.62 13.01
C MET A 362 21.59 -22.75 14.43
N GLY A 363 20.34 -23.23 14.54
CA GLY A 363 19.66 -23.43 15.82
C GLY A 363 20.12 -24.66 16.62
N MET A 364 20.94 -25.54 16.03
CA MET A 364 21.33 -26.82 16.64
C MET A 364 22.81 -26.87 17.04
N ILE A 365 23.10 -27.59 18.11
CA ILE A 365 24.46 -28.00 18.51
C ILE A 365 24.61 -29.48 18.15
N GLY A 366 25.63 -29.81 17.36
CA GLY A 366 25.99 -31.19 17.03
C GLY A 366 27.18 -31.64 17.88
N SER A 367 27.33 -32.95 18.07
CA SER A 367 28.51 -33.54 18.72
C SER A 367 29.26 -34.43 17.73
N PHE A 368 30.56 -34.58 17.91
CA PHE A 368 31.41 -35.41 17.07
C PHE A 368 32.43 -36.18 17.90
N ASN A 369 32.87 -37.33 17.39
CA ASN A 369 33.89 -38.16 18.01
C ASN A 369 35.00 -38.49 17.01
N CYS A 370 36.24 -38.32 17.43
CA CYS A 370 37.43 -38.59 16.63
C CYS A 370 38.34 -39.56 17.35
N GLU A 371 38.99 -40.46 16.61
CA GLU A 371 39.91 -41.44 17.15
C GLU A 371 41.15 -41.59 16.28
N VAL A 372 42.30 -41.72 16.94
CA VAL A 372 43.58 -41.97 16.28
C VAL A 372 44.31 -43.12 16.99
N PRO A 373 44.91 -44.07 16.25
CA PRO A 373 45.71 -45.13 16.85
C PRO A 373 46.86 -44.56 17.69
N SER A 374 47.12 -45.15 18.86
CA SER A 374 48.22 -44.73 19.72
C SER A 374 49.58 -44.96 19.02
N PRO A 375 50.43 -43.92 18.86
CA PRO A 375 51.75 -44.07 18.24
C PRO A 375 52.71 -44.98 19.02
N THR A 376 52.47 -45.19 20.31
CA THR A 376 53.28 -46.05 21.19
C THR A 376 52.75 -47.48 21.32
N GLY A 377 51.69 -47.83 20.58
CA GLY A 377 50.88 -49.03 20.84
C GLY A 377 49.97 -48.84 22.07
N GLY A 378 48.79 -49.45 22.04
CA GLY A 378 47.77 -49.33 23.10
C GLY A 378 46.40 -48.88 22.56
N GLU A 379 45.50 -48.51 23.48
CA GLU A 379 44.15 -48.04 23.14
C GLU A 379 44.19 -46.75 22.30
N ALA A 380 43.23 -46.61 21.39
CA ALA A 380 43.13 -45.44 20.53
C ALA A 380 42.86 -44.18 21.35
N ILE A 381 43.52 -43.08 20.99
CA ILE A 381 43.28 -41.77 21.61
C ILE A 381 41.98 -41.21 21.04
N LYS A 382 41.02 -40.93 21.91
CA LYS A 382 39.69 -40.43 21.53
C LYS A 382 39.49 -38.98 21.93
N PHE A 383 38.89 -38.21 21.05
CA PHE A 383 38.46 -36.84 21.27
C PHE A 383 36.96 -36.72 21.04
N GLN A 384 36.30 -35.97 21.92
CA GLN A 384 34.90 -35.59 21.77
C GLN A 384 34.77 -34.08 21.88
N GLY A 385 33.90 -33.52 21.04
CA GLY A 385 33.57 -32.10 21.09
C GLY A 385 32.20 -31.82 20.50
N ASP A 386 31.77 -30.58 20.65
CA ASP A 386 30.54 -30.06 20.08
C ASP A 386 30.87 -29.08 18.95
N PHE A 387 30.01 -29.00 17.94
CA PHE A 387 30.10 -28.00 16.89
C PHE A 387 28.80 -27.22 16.77
N LYS A 388 28.93 -25.93 16.49
CA LYS A 388 27.81 -25.03 16.17
C LYS A 388 28.02 -24.39 14.80
N ILE A 389 26.97 -24.34 14.01
CA ILE A 389 26.95 -23.63 12.73
C ILE A 389 26.66 -22.16 13.03
N LEU A 390 27.58 -21.29 12.62
CA LEU A 390 27.46 -19.84 12.81
C LEU A 390 26.72 -19.17 11.66
N GLY A 391 26.77 -19.77 10.47
CA GLY A 391 26.19 -19.22 9.27
C GLY A 391 26.84 -19.77 8.02
N ILE A 392 26.82 -18.98 6.95
CA ILE A 392 27.49 -19.28 5.69
C ILE A 392 28.78 -18.49 5.65
N GLU A 393 29.87 -19.15 5.30
CA GLU A 393 31.17 -18.49 5.16
C GLU A 393 31.13 -17.48 4.01
N GLN A 394 31.83 -16.36 4.18
CA GLN A 394 31.86 -15.29 3.20
C GLN A 394 32.18 -15.84 1.78
N ASN A 395 31.40 -15.41 0.79
CA ASN A 395 31.50 -15.85 -0.61
C ASN A 395 31.25 -17.35 -0.88
N SER A 396 30.81 -18.12 0.13
CA SER A 396 30.60 -19.58 -0.01
C SER A 396 29.14 -19.97 -0.26
N TRP A 397 28.26 -19.00 -0.53
CA TRP A 397 26.84 -19.27 -0.77
C TRP A 397 26.59 -20.27 -1.90
N TYR A 398 27.35 -20.22 -2.99
CA TYR A 398 27.17 -21.17 -4.10
C TYR A 398 27.47 -22.62 -3.66
N ILE A 399 28.50 -22.81 -2.84
CA ILE A 399 28.86 -24.11 -2.26
C ILE A 399 27.72 -24.59 -1.37
N PHE A 400 27.21 -23.71 -0.50
CA PHE A 400 26.04 -23.97 0.33
C PHE A 400 24.83 -24.37 -0.54
N GLN A 401 24.41 -23.53 -1.48
CA GLN A 401 23.26 -23.80 -2.32
C GLN A 401 23.37 -25.15 -3.06
N SER A 402 24.54 -25.45 -3.63
CA SER A 402 24.78 -26.73 -4.31
C SER A 402 24.66 -27.92 -3.34
N ALA A 403 25.37 -27.86 -2.21
CA ALA A 403 25.35 -28.93 -1.22
C ALA A 403 23.94 -29.16 -0.65
N PHE A 404 23.21 -28.07 -0.41
CA PHE A 404 21.86 -28.11 0.16
C PHE A 404 20.78 -28.51 -0.82
N THR A 405 20.93 -28.21 -2.10
CA THR A 405 20.03 -28.73 -3.14
C THR A 405 20.13 -30.26 -3.21
N SER A 406 21.35 -30.81 -3.15
CA SER A 406 21.56 -32.26 -3.08
C SER A 406 20.99 -32.86 -1.79
N LEU A 407 21.14 -32.18 -0.65
CA LEU A 407 20.56 -32.62 0.63
C LEU A 407 19.02 -32.57 0.62
N LEU A 408 18.40 -31.59 -0.02
CA LEU A 408 16.95 -31.46 -0.15
C LEU A 408 16.34 -32.60 -0.98
N LEU A 409 16.96 -32.93 -2.11
CA LEU A 409 16.57 -34.09 -2.93
C LEU A 409 16.68 -35.38 -2.12
N PHE A 410 17.81 -35.58 -1.43
CA PHE A 410 18.01 -36.75 -0.59
C PHE A 410 17.03 -36.82 0.60
N LYS A 411 16.71 -35.68 1.20
CA LYS A 411 15.76 -35.57 2.32
C LYS A 411 14.34 -36.01 1.89
N GLN A 412 13.91 -35.72 0.66
CA GLN A 412 12.63 -36.22 0.16
C GLN A 412 12.60 -37.74 0.08
N GLU A 413 13.67 -38.37 -0.41
CA GLU A 413 13.79 -39.84 -0.45
C GLU A 413 13.77 -40.44 0.96
N LEU A 414 14.50 -39.83 1.91
CA LEU A 414 14.51 -40.26 3.31
C LEU A 414 13.14 -40.08 4.01
N LEU A 415 12.38 -39.04 3.68
CA LEU A 415 11.04 -38.84 4.23
C LEU A 415 10.08 -39.94 3.75
N GLN A 416 10.18 -40.33 2.47
CA GLN A 416 9.44 -41.47 1.94
C GLN A 416 9.84 -42.78 2.64
N GLU A 417 11.14 -42.96 2.92
CA GLU A 417 11.62 -44.12 3.69
C GLU A 417 11.05 -44.14 5.10
N ILE A 418 11.04 -43.01 5.82
CA ILE A 418 10.43 -42.91 7.16
C ILE A 418 8.94 -43.26 7.11
N GLU A 419 8.21 -42.74 6.13
CA GLU A 419 6.77 -43.01 6.01
C GLU A 419 6.51 -44.50 5.75
N ALA A 420 7.30 -45.13 4.88
CA ALA A 420 7.25 -46.58 4.66
C ALA A 420 7.57 -47.38 5.93
N LEU A 421 8.62 -46.99 6.67
CA LEU A 421 9.02 -47.63 7.93
C LEU A 421 7.97 -47.46 9.02
N LYS A 422 7.32 -46.29 9.12
CA LYS A 422 6.22 -46.03 10.06
C LYS A 422 4.99 -46.87 9.75
N ASN A 423 4.66 -47.02 8.46
CA ASN A 423 3.57 -47.89 8.03
C ASN A 423 3.87 -49.36 8.37
N GLN A 424 5.08 -49.84 8.05
CA GLN A 424 5.53 -51.19 8.40
C GLN A 424 5.50 -51.43 9.92
N HIS A 425 5.93 -50.45 10.72
CA HIS A 425 5.87 -50.52 12.18
C HIS A 425 4.41 -50.59 12.69
N SER A 426 3.50 -49.83 12.08
CA SER A 426 2.06 -49.85 12.42
C SER A 426 1.42 -51.19 12.07
N ASP A 427 1.75 -51.76 10.91
CA ASP A 427 1.24 -53.05 10.45
C ASP A 427 1.67 -54.17 11.40
N LEU A 428 2.95 -54.19 11.81
CA LEU A 428 3.49 -55.17 12.76
C LEU A 428 2.84 -55.09 14.15
N ILE A 429 2.45 -53.90 14.59
CA ILE A 429 1.70 -53.72 15.85
C ILE A 429 0.26 -54.23 15.70
N SER A 430 -0.37 -54.01 14.53
CA SER A 430 -1.76 -54.42 14.27
C SER A 430 -1.95 -55.95 14.20
N LEU A 431 -0.90 -56.70 13.85
CA LEU A 431 -0.88 -58.16 13.73
C LEU A 431 -0.85 -58.92 15.08
N GLY A 432 -0.83 -58.21 16.22
CA GLY A 432 -1.24 -58.78 17.51
C GLY A 432 -0.21 -59.58 18.31
N ASN A 433 1.04 -59.76 17.83
CA ASN A 433 2.10 -60.46 18.58
C ASN A 433 3.38 -59.61 18.71
N VAL A 434 3.28 -58.51 19.46
CA VAL A 434 4.40 -57.59 19.77
C VAL A 434 5.61 -58.31 20.38
N LYS A 435 5.38 -59.45 21.07
CA LYS A 435 6.43 -60.25 21.71
C LYS A 435 7.29 -61.06 20.72
N ASP A 436 6.69 -61.50 19.61
CA ASP A 436 7.38 -62.30 18.58
C ASP A 436 8.13 -61.41 17.59
N ASN A 437 7.69 -60.16 17.40
CA ASN A 437 8.28 -59.20 16.45
C ASN A 437 9.19 -58.17 17.11
N ARG A 438 9.62 -58.39 18.36
CA ARG A 438 10.35 -57.39 19.17
C ARG A 438 11.66 -56.95 18.52
N GLU A 439 12.41 -57.88 17.94
CA GLU A 439 13.70 -57.61 17.31
C GLU A 439 13.54 -56.82 15.99
N GLU A 440 12.51 -57.11 15.20
CA GLU A 440 12.17 -56.33 14.00
C GLU A 440 11.67 -54.92 14.35
N LEU A 441 10.86 -54.77 15.40
CA LEU A 441 10.40 -53.47 15.88
C LEU A 441 11.58 -52.61 16.39
N ASP A 442 12.54 -53.21 17.10
CA ASP A 442 13.77 -52.52 17.54
C ASP A 442 14.63 -52.09 16.34
N GLN A 443 14.77 -52.94 15.31
CA GLN A 443 15.49 -52.61 14.07
C GLN A 443 14.83 -51.46 13.30
N ILE A 444 13.50 -51.49 13.13
CA ILE A 444 12.75 -50.42 12.48
C ILE A 444 12.87 -49.12 13.27
N THR A 445 12.74 -49.17 14.61
CA THR A 445 12.91 -48.01 15.47
C THR A 445 14.31 -47.41 15.36
N GLN A 446 15.35 -48.25 15.34
CA GLN A 446 16.72 -47.80 15.19
C GLN A 446 16.99 -47.21 13.80
N ARG A 447 16.37 -47.78 12.75
CA ARG A 447 16.44 -47.25 11.39
C ARG A 447 15.75 -45.89 11.29
N ILE A 448 14.55 -45.74 11.85
CA ILE A 448 13.84 -44.45 11.92
C ILE A 448 14.73 -43.41 12.59
N ARG A 449 15.31 -43.69 13.77
CA ARG A 449 16.23 -42.75 14.44
C ARG A 449 17.44 -42.38 13.58
N THR A 450 18.00 -43.34 12.86
CA THR A 450 19.15 -43.11 11.97
C THR A 450 18.77 -42.20 10.80
N VAL A 451 17.62 -42.44 10.19
CA VAL A 451 17.12 -41.64 9.07
C VAL A 451 16.71 -40.25 9.55
N GLU A 452 16.10 -40.11 10.74
CA GLU A 452 15.81 -38.82 11.37
C GLU A 452 17.09 -37.99 11.62
N ASP A 453 18.19 -38.63 12.05
CA ASP A 453 19.50 -37.97 12.20
C ASP A 453 20.05 -37.49 10.83
N GLN A 454 19.87 -38.29 9.77
CA GLN A 454 20.27 -37.92 8.41
C GLN A 454 19.44 -36.76 7.83
N ILE A 455 18.13 -36.77 8.04
CA ILE A 455 17.20 -35.71 7.61
C ILE A 455 17.56 -34.35 8.24
N SER A 456 18.10 -34.36 9.46
CA SER A 456 18.51 -33.14 10.14
C SER A 456 19.74 -32.46 9.52
N GLY A 457 20.43 -33.10 8.56
CA GLY A 457 21.67 -32.61 7.95
C GLY A 457 22.90 -32.72 8.85
N ARG A 458 22.71 -32.88 10.17
CA ARG A 458 23.77 -33.02 11.19
C ARG A 458 24.70 -34.18 10.90
N TYR A 459 24.14 -35.30 10.46
CA TYR A 459 24.90 -36.51 10.16
C TYR A 459 26.05 -36.24 9.17
N TYR A 460 25.77 -35.48 8.10
CA TYR A 460 26.74 -35.21 7.04
C TYR A 460 27.85 -34.28 7.49
N ILE A 461 27.47 -33.19 8.18
CA ILE A 461 28.42 -32.22 8.72
C ILE A 461 29.31 -32.89 9.78
N ARG A 462 28.72 -33.63 10.73
CA ARG A 462 29.45 -34.43 11.71
C ARG A 462 30.44 -35.37 11.02
N ARG A 463 29.98 -36.18 10.06
CA ARG A 463 30.82 -37.16 9.37
C ARG A 463 31.93 -36.49 8.55
N SER A 464 31.72 -35.27 8.06
CA SER A 464 32.76 -34.49 7.39
C SER A 464 33.85 -34.03 8.38
N ILE A 465 33.43 -33.48 9.52
CA ILE A 465 34.32 -33.09 10.63
C ILE A 465 35.14 -34.30 11.07
N GLU A 466 34.49 -35.41 11.43
CA GLU A 466 35.16 -36.62 11.93
C GLU A 466 36.17 -37.18 10.93
N ARG A 467 35.81 -37.25 9.64
CA ARG A 467 36.73 -37.72 8.60
C ARG A 467 37.96 -36.84 8.48
N ASN A 468 37.80 -35.52 8.44
CA ASN A 468 38.92 -34.61 8.24
C ASN A 468 39.82 -34.49 9.47
N VAL A 469 39.21 -34.41 10.65
CA VAL A 469 39.96 -34.37 11.91
C VAL A 469 40.73 -35.67 12.10
N ASN A 470 40.12 -36.85 11.89
CA ASN A 470 40.83 -38.14 11.97
C ASN A 470 41.98 -38.25 10.96
N ALA A 471 41.83 -37.68 9.75
CA ALA A 471 42.89 -37.70 8.76
C ALA A 471 44.10 -36.85 9.19
N ASN A 472 43.86 -35.69 9.80
CA ASN A 472 44.92 -34.78 10.26
C ASN A 472 45.54 -35.24 11.60
N LEU A 473 44.75 -35.83 12.51
CA LEU A 473 45.25 -36.37 13.78
C LEU A 473 46.34 -37.44 13.59
N LYS A 474 46.32 -38.19 12.48
CA LYS A 474 47.36 -39.17 12.14
C LYS A 474 48.75 -38.56 11.96
N TYR A 475 48.83 -37.29 11.63
CA TYR A 475 50.06 -36.56 11.40
C TYR A 475 50.38 -35.54 12.51
N ALA A 476 49.55 -35.47 13.55
CA ALA A 476 49.74 -34.55 14.67
C ALA A 476 50.90 -35.00 15.58
N ASP A 477 51.61 -34.02 16.16
CA ASP A 477 52.69 -34.28 17.11
C ASP A 477 52.17 -35.07 18.33
N TYR A 478 52.91 -36.10 18.74
CA TYR A 478 52.56 -36.95 19.88
C TYR A 478 52.40 -36.18 21.20
N GLN A 479 53.18 -35.12 21.44
CA GLN A 479 53.04 -34.27 22.61
C GLN A 479 51.72 -33.50 22.59
N LEU A 480 51.26 -33.11 21.40
CA LEU A 480 49.98 -32.46 21.19
C LEU A 480 48.83 -33.44 21.46
N LEU A 481 48.94 -34.68 20.96
CA LEU A 481 47.95 -35.75 21.18
C LEU A 481 47.77 -36.14 22.64
N ARG A 482 48.80 -35.96 23.48
CA ARG A 482 48.69 -36.23 24.92
C ARG A 482 47.78 -35.25 25.65
N CYS A 483 47.66 -34.00 25.17
CA CYS A 483 46.95 -32.91 25.86
C CYS A 483 47.30 -32.85 27.36
N ALA A 484 48.60 -32.94 27.68
CA ALA A 484 49.07 -33.13 29.06
C ALA A 484 48.82 -31.91 29.98
N ASP A 485 48.56 -30.75 29.39
CA ASP A 485 48.22 -29.52 30.09
C ASP A 485 47.15 -28.72 29.31
N ILE A 486 46.62 -27.68 29.96
CA ILE A 486 45.58 -26.81 29.40
C ILE A 486 46.07 -26.09 28.13
N LYS A 487 47.37 -25.74 28.04
CA LYS A 487 47.93 -24.99 26.91
C LYS A 487 48.00 -25.86 25.65
N LEU A 488 48.36 -27.13 25.80
CA LEU A 488 48.34 -28.14 24.75
C LEU A 488 46.91 -28.46 24.32
N LEU A 489 45.96 -28.56 25.27
CA LEU A 489 44.54 -28.74 24.94
C LEU A 489 43.98 -27.56 24.14
N SER A 490 44.24 -26.32 24.55
CA SER A 490 43.81 -25.14 23.78
C SER A 490 44.49 -25.03 22.41
N THR A 491 45.71 -25.53 22.27
CA THR A 491 46.40 -25.60 20.97
C THR A 491 45.77 -26.68 20.09
N MET A 492 45.45 -27.84 20.65
CA MET A 492 44.72 -28.90 19.95
C MET A 492 43.32 -28.43 19.52
N GLU A 493 42.60 -27.72 20.39
CA GLU A 493 41.28 -27.17 20.07
C GLU A 493 41.33 -26.19 18.90
N ARG A 494 42.39 -25.37 18.80
CA ARG A 494 42.61 -24.47 17.66
C ARG A 494 42.82 -25.25 16.37
N HIS A 495 43.70 -26.26 16.38
CA HIS A 495 43.96 -27.09 15.22
C HIS A 495 42.72 -27.88 14.77
N ILE A 496 41.98 -28.48 15.71
CA ILE A 496 40.75 -29.19 15.41
C ILE A 496 39.69 -28.25 14.84
N ASN A 497 39.58 -27.03 15.37
CA ASN A 497 38.72 -25.99 14.80
C ASN A 497 39.13 -25.65 13.35
N GLU A 498 40.41 -25.41 13.09
CA GLU A 498 40.94 -25.12 11.75
C GLU A 498 40.63 -26.27 10.77
N TRP A 499 40.99 -27.51 11.12
CA TRP A 499 40.76 -28.68 10.27
C TRP A 499 39.27 -28.91 10.01
N ALA A 500 38.42 -28.81 11.04
CA ALA A 500 36.99 -28.98 10.87
C ALA A 500 36.41 -27.89 9.96
N ARG A 501 36.79 -26.63 10.20
CA ARG A 501 36.34 -25.46 9.44
C ARG A 501 36.73 -25.57 7.98
N GLU A 502 38.00 -25.85 7.67
CA GLU A 502 38.49 -25.97 6.29
C GLU A 502 37.64 -26.95 5.46
N ARG A 503 37.31 -28.12 6.02
CA ARG A 503 36.53 -29.12 5.30
C ARG A 503 35.07 -28.73 5.18
N VAL A 504 34.46 -28.22 6.25
CA VAL A 504 33.04 -27.88 6.26
C VAL A 504 32.75 -26.68 5.37
N VAL A 505 33.64 -25.68 5.32
CA VAL A 505 33.57 -24.59 4.34
C VAL A 505 33.71 -25.13 2.92
N ALA A 506 34.68 -26.01 2.65
CA ALA A 506 34.90 -26.53 1.30
C ALA A 506 33.75 -27.43 0.80
N GLU A 507 33.14 -28.24 1.66
CA GLU A 507 32.07 -29.17 1.27
C GLU A 507 30.67 -28.55 1.33
N TYR A 508 30.42 -27.63 2.26
CA TYR A 508 29.07 -27.11 2.55
C TYR A 508 28.98 -25.59 2.55
N GLY A 509 30.09 -24.86 2.45
CA GLY A 509 30.12 -23.40 2.52
C GLY A 509 29.68 -22.83 3.88
N LEU A 510 29.71 -23.65 4.93
CA LEU A 510 29.23 -23.28 6.26
C LEU A 510 30.38 -22.85 7.17
N GLU A 511 30.15 -21.78 7.93
CA GLU A 511 31.03 -21.36 9.01
C GLU A 511 30.65 -22.11 10.29
N ILE A 512 31.64 -22.72 10.95
CA ILE A 512 31.42 -23.52 12.17
C ILE A 512 32.39 -23.15 13.28
N ASN A 513 32.00 -23.48 14.50
CA ASN A 513 32.81 -23.32 15.69
C ASN A 513 32.73 -24.59 16.56
N ILE A 514 33.88 -25.17 16.87
CA ILE A 514 34.02 -26.29 17.80
C ILE A 514 34.23 -25.78 19.22
N ARG A 515 33.50 -26.37 20.15
CA ARG A 515 33.53 -26.07 21.58
C ARG A 515 33.53 -27.36 22.40
N ASN A 516 33.81 -27.24 23.69
CA ASN A 516 33.76 -28.34 24.66
C ASN A 516 34.66 -29.54 24.29
N LEU A 517 35.78 -29.27 23.60
CA LEU A 517 36.69 -30.33 23.21
C LEU A 517 37.36 -30.95 24.44
N HIS A 518 37.26 -32.26 24.57
CA HIS A 518 37.94 -33.01 25.61
C HIS A 518 38.42 -34.36 25.09
N ARG A 519 39.46 -34.88 25.75
CA ARG A 519 40.00 -36.22 25.48
C ARG A 519 39.25 -37.23 26.34
N ILE A 520 38.77 -38.30 25.71
CA ILE A 520 38.16 -39.45 26.41
C ILE A 520 39.27 -40.47 26.65
N SER A 521 39.35 -40.95 27.90
CA SER A 521 40.29 -41.99 28.34
C SER A 521 39.99 -43.33 27.69
#